data_AF-A0A328ZK86-F1
#
_entry.id   AF-A0A328ZK86-F1
#
_cell.length_a   1.000
_cell.length_b   1.000
_cell.length_c   1.000
_cell.angle_alpha   90.00
_cell.angle_beta   90.00
_cell.angle_gamma   90.00
#
_symmetry.space_group_name_H-M   'P 1'
#
loop_
_entity.id
_entity.type
_entity.pdbx_description
1 polymer ?
#
loop_
_entity_poly.entity_id
_entity_poly.type
_entity_poly.pdbx_seq_one_letter_code
_entity_poly.pdbx_strand_id
1 'polypeptide(L)'
;MIYTYDSTMPGAPVLSGSAGALRTVLKACLVDGFGAGVVSTLAVAGGVATATFPGAHPYRVGSVAQIAGATPASLNGQQRVLSATSAAITFAAPGTVDGAASGTITHKVAAAGWQELFAGQLANVIALRPTVVEASGCVLRIDDTGTTNARVRGYEAMSDISSGVGPIPLDSQASGGAYWPKSGTANSTARPWLVVADERGLFLAVSPQGGDSYTLLYAGDIASFRSGDPYGWLLTGNLSDQTASSGVPDGCCGYSHRSARGGAYLARAHTGVGQAIAAQRIGSHHTGTAADVYAGTAGYGWGSYPNGPNNGLMAGRLELFTLGMRGMLPGLLHPVQDVGNAMATGSIIAGTDAYAGRVLLAVRTGPAAAGGVSSGTVFIDTTGPWGR
;
A
#
# COMPACT_ATOMS: atom_id res chain seq x y z
N MET A 1 -3.88 -12.55 -2.38
CA MET A 1 -4.67 -11.62 -3.25
C MET A 1 -4.18 -10.19 -3.02
N ILE A 2 -4.29 -9.27 -3.99
CA ILE A 2 -4.01 -7.83 -3.77
C ILE A 2 -5.31 -7.09 -3.48
N TYR A 3 -5.27 -6.21 -2.49
CA TYR A 3 -6.36 -5.37 -2.05
C TYR A 3 -6.00 -3.90 -2.25
N THR A 4 -6.94 -3.13 -2.76
CA THR A 4 -6.76 -1.70 -3.06
C THR A 4 -7.85 -0.88 -2.38
N TYR A 5 -7.45 0.17 -1.69
CA TYR A 5 -8.32 1.05 -0.92
C TYR A 5 -7.95 2.50 -1.22
N ASP A 6 -8.94 3.37 -1.36
CA ASP A 6 -8.69 4.81 -1.52
C ASP A 6 -9.71 5.63 -0.74
N SER A 7 -9.31 6.85 -0.37
CA SER A 7 -10.10 7.77 0.46
C SER A 7 -11.45 8.20 -0.14
N THR A 8 -11.68 7.96 -1.43
CA THR A 8 -12.91 8.37 -2.12
C THR A 8 -13.92 7.23 -2.24
N MET A 9 -13.58 6.02 -1.80
CA MET A 9 -14.55 4.92 -1.73
C MET A 9 -15.64 5.23 -0.69
N PRO A 10 -16.93 5.07 -1.02
CA PRO A 10 -18.02 5.20 -0.05
C PRO A 10 -17.79 4.40 1.24
N GLY A 11 -17.90 5.07 2.39
CA GLY A 11 -17.67 4.44 3.71
C GLY A 11 -16.20 4.22 4.07
N ALA A 12 -15.25 4.69 3.26
CA ALA A 12 -13.83 4.70 3.64
C ALA A 12 -13.57 5.65 4.82
N PRO A 13 -12.68 5.30 5.77
CA PRO A 13 -12.36 6.18 6.88
C PRO A 13 -11.68 7.48 6.44
N VAL A 14 -11.97 8.55 7.18
CA VAL A 14 -11.35 9.86 6.93
C VAL A 14 -9.98 9.92 7.60
N LEU A 15 -8.93 10.15 6.79
CA LEU A 15 -7.63 10.57 7.31
C LEU A 15 -7.64 12.08 7.52
N SER A 16 -7.19 12.55 8.68
CA SER A 16 -7.13 13.97 9.03
C SER A 16 -5.99 14.26 10.01
N GLY A 17 -5.86 15.51 10.42
CA GLY A 17 -4.95 15.94 11.49
C GLY A 17 -5.45 15.64 12.90
N SER A 18 -6.23 14.56 13.08
CA SER A 18 -6.77 14.13 14.37
C SER A 18 -6.01 12.91 14.90
N ALA A 19 -5.86 12.80 16.22
CA ALA A 19 -5.33 11.58 16.84
C ALA A 19 -6.22 10.37 16.49
N GLY A 20 -5.61 9.23 16.18
CA GLY A 20 -6.31 7.99 15.83
C GLY A 20 -6.83 7.89 14.39
N ALA A 21 -6.70 8.94 13.56
CA ALA A 21 -7.18 8.93 12.18
C ALA A 21 -6.46 7.88 11.29
N LEU A 22 -5.13 7.78 11.36
CA LEU A 22 -4.37 6.80 10.59
C LEU A 22 -4.58 5.38 11.12
N ARG A 23 -4.64 5.21 12.44
CA ARG A 23 -5.02 3.94 13.06
C ARG A 23 -6.35 3.44 12.49
N THR A 24 -7.35 4.31 12.39
CA THR A 24 -8.68 3.97 11.88
C THR A 24 -8.63 3.56 10.40
N VAL A 25 -7.88 4.28 9.56
CA VAL A 25 -7.67 3.91 8.15
C VAL A 25 -7.03 2.53 8.02
N LEU A 26 -5.91 2.29 8.71
CA LEU A 26 -5.17 1.02 8.59
C LEU A 26 -5.94 -0.15 9.17
N LYS A 27 -6.64 0.02 10.30
CA LYS A 27 -7.51 -1.02 10.87
C LYS A 27 -8.65 -1.40 9.91
N ALA A 28 -9.30 -0.42 9.29
CA ALA A 28 -10.36 -0.68 8.31
C ALA A 28 -9.83 -1.40 7.06
N CYS A 29 -8.64 -1.03 6.55
CA CYS A 29 -8.07 -1.66 5.36
C CYS A 29 -7.53 -3.07 5.64
N LEU A 30 -6.90 -3.29 6.79
CA LEU A 30 -6.08 -4.49 7.01
C LEU A 30 -6.78 -5.54 7.86
N VAL A 31 -7.70 -5.15 8.75
CA VAL A 31 -8.33 -6.04 9.74
C VAL A 31 -9.84 -6.16 9.53
N ASP A 32 -10.55 -5.03 9.51
CA ASP A 32 -12.02 -5.06 9.66
C ASP A 32 -12.78 -5.06 8.32
N GLY A 33 -12.24 -4.39 7.29
CA GLY A 33 -13.02 -3.97 6.13
C GLY A 33 -13.87 -2.74 6.43
N PHE A 34 -14.57 -2.21 5.43
CA PHE A 34 -15.46 -1.05 5.59
C PHE A 34 -16.59 -1.02 4.56
N GLY A 35 -17.49 -0.05 4.66
CA GLY A 35 -18.60 0.11 3.70
C GLY A 35 -19.60 -1.05 3.76
N ALA A 36 -19.90 -1.54 4.96
CA ALA A 36 -20.81 -2.65 5.17
C ALA A 36 -22.26 -2.25 4.81
N GLY A 37 -22.98 -3.15 4.15
CA GLY A 37 -24.37 -2.93 3.73
C GLY A 37 -25.07 -4.22 3.32
N VAL A 38 -26.29 -4.08 2.81
CA VAL A 38 -27.12 -5.19 2.30
C VAL A 38 -27.05 -5.24 0.77
N VAL A 39 -27.06 -6.44 0.21
CA VAL A 39 -27.21 -6.66 -1.23
C VAL A 39 -28.71 -6.76 -1.53
N SER A 40 -29.21 -5.96 -2.47
CA SER A 40 -30.63 -5.94 -2.85
C SER A 40 -31.01 -7.21 -3.63
N THR A 41 -30.25 -7.55 -4.65
CA THR A 41 -30.39 -8.82 -5.38
C THR A 41 -29.02 -9.39 -5.71
N LEU A 42 -28.90 -10.71 -5.67
CA LEU A 42 -27.73 -11.43 -6.18
C LEU A 42 -28.23 -12.53 -7.12
N ALA A 43 -27.79 -12.52 -8.37
CA ALA A 43 -28.19 -13.53 -9.34
C ALA A 43 -27.00 -14.00 -10.18
N VAL A 44 -26.99 -15.28 -10.53
CA VAL A 44 -25.97 -15.89 -11.38
C VAL A 44 -26.55 -16.12 -12.78
N ALA A 45 -25.78 -15.76 -13.79
CA ALA A 45 -26.04 -16.09 -15.18
C ALA A 45 -24.73 -16.42 -15.89
N GLY A 46 -24.63 -17.60 -16.52
CA GLY A 46 -23.45 -17.99 -17.29
C GLY A 46 -22.16 -18.01 -16.48
N GLY A 47 -22.23 -18.36 -15.19
CA GLY A 47 -21.08 -18.39 -14.29
C GLY A 47 -20.58 -17.02 -13.82
N VAL A 48 -21.36 -15.96 -14.02
CA VAL A 48 -21.10 -14.62 -13.48
C VAL A 48 -22.21 -14.23 -12.51
N ALA A 49 -21.83 -13.88 -11.29
CA ALA A 49 -22.75 -13.33 -10.31
C ALA A 49 -22.84 -11.81 -10.46
N THR A 50 -24.07 -11.28 -10.42
CA THR A 50 -24.37 -9.84 -10.42
C THR A 50 -25.04 -9.48 -9.10
N ALA A 51 -24.38 -8.65 -8.30
CA ALA A 51 -24.91 -8.10 -7.06
C ALA A 51 -25.40 -6.67 -7.32
N THR A 52 -26.65 -6.37 -6.93
CA THR A 52 -27.22 -5.01 -6.97
C THR A 52 -27.35 -4.46 -5.56
N PHE A 53 -27.27 -3.14 -5.42
CA PHE A 53 -27.27 -2.45 -4.13
C PHE A 53 -28.40 -1.41 -4.08
N PRO A 54 -28.92 -1.10 -2.88
CA PRO A 54 -29.99 -0.12 -2.72
C PRO A 54 -29.52 1.33 -2.97
N GLY A 55 -28.21 1.56 -3.09
CA GLY A 55 -27.60 2.87 -3.32
C GLY A 55 -26.13 2.75 -3.72
N ALA A 56 -25.37 3.83 -3.52
CA ALA A 56 -23.94 3.87 -3.82
C ALA A 56 -23.17 2.82 -3.01
N HIS A 57 -22.20 2.17 -3.65
CA HIS A 57 -21.37 1.12 -3.06
C HIS A 57 -19.87 1.44 -3.18
N PRO A 58 -18.99 0.85 -2.33
CA PRO A 58 -17.58 1.21 -2.27
C PRO A 58 -16.72 0.69 -3.44
N TYR A 59 -17.26 -0.25 -4.22
CA TYR A 59 -16.45 -1.08 -5.10
C TYR A 59 -16.02 -0.40 -6.40
N ARG A 60 -14.78 -0.72 -6.81
CA ARG A 60 -14.22 -0.44 -8.13
C ARG A 60 -13.81 -1.75 -8.80
N VAL A 61 -13.62 -1.74 -10.12
CA VAL A 61 -13.04 -2.89 -10.84
C VAL A 61 -11.68 -3.26 -10.20
N GLY A 62 -11.48 -4.54 -9.93
CA GLY A 62 -10.27 -5.06 -9.28
C GLY A 62 -10.27 -5.01 -7.75
N SER A 63 -11.17 -4.25 -7.12
CA SER A 63 -11.35 -4.29 -5.66
C SER A 63 -11.94 -5.62 -5.19
N VAL A 64 -11.89 -5.88 -3.89
CA VAL A 64 -12.32 -7.16 -3.30
C VAL A 64 -13.52 -6.92 -2.38
N ALA A 65 -14.65 -7.53 -2.72
CA ALA A 65 -15.85 -7.54 -1.91
C ALA A 65 -15.86 -8.75 -0.99
N GLN A 66 -16.27 -8.58 0.27
CA GLN A 66 -16.65 -9.69 1.14
C GLN A 66 -18.16 -9.85 1.06
N ILE A 67 -18.65 -10.97 0.54
CA ILE A 67 -20.07 -11.33 0.48
C ILE A 67 -20.36 -12.38 1.57
N ALA A 68 -21.48 -12.24 2.26
CA ALA A 68 -21.90 -13.21 3.27
C ALA A 68 -23.44 -13.34 3.31
N GLY A 69 -23.93 -14.51 3.74
CA GLY A 69 -25.36 -14.77 3.91
C GLY A 69 -26.11 -15.22 2.66
N ALA A 70 -25.41 -15.45 1.54
CA ALA A 70 -25.99 -15.96 0.30
C ALA A 70 -26.16 -17.49 0.32
N THR A 71 -27.26 -17.94 -0.27
CA THR A 71 -27.52 -19.34 -0.66
C THR A 71 -27.70 -19.38 -2.18
N PRO A 72 -26.90 -20.17 -2.93
CA PRO A 72 -25.92 -21.16 -2.47
C PRO A 72 -24.67 -20.55 -1.83
N ALA A 73 -24.05 -21.33 -0.92
CA ALA A 73 -22.92 -20.86 -0.11
C ALA A 73 -21.65 -20.54 -0.92
N SER A 74 -21.54 -21.03 -2.15
CA SER A 74 -20.44 -20.75 -3.09
C SER A 74 -20.31 -19.27 -3.44
N LEU A 75 -21.36 -18.48 -3.24
CA LEU A 75 -21.36 -17.03 -3.52
C LEU A 75 -20.82 -16.20 -2.35
N ASN A 76 -20.62 -16.81 -1.18
CA ASN A 76 -20.03 -16.15 -0.01
C ASN A 76 -18.49 -16.10 -0.11
N GLY A 77 -17.88 -15.28 0.74
CA GLY A 77 -16.43 -15.13 0.81
C GLY A 77 -15.94 -13.88 0.11
N GLN A 78 -14.63 -13.84 -0.15
CA GLN A 78 -13.99 -12.75 -0.87
C GLN A 78 -14.15 -12.92 -2.38
N GLN A 79 -14.72 -11.91 -3.02
CA GLN A 79 -15.05 -11.89 -4.44
C GLN A 79 -14.34 -10.71 -5.11
N ARG A 80 -13.49 -10.98 -6.10
CA ARG A 80 -12.84 -9.93 -6.90
C ARG A 80 -13.85 -9.34 -7.88
N VAL A 81 -13.98 -8.03 -7.86
CA VAL A 81 -14.93 -7.28 -8.69
C VAL A 81 -14.43 -7.23 -10.13
N LEU A 82 -15.23 -7.71 -11.07
CA LEU A 82 -14.94 -7.76 -12.51
C LEU A 82 -15.49 -6.52 -13.24
N SER A 83 -16.68 -6.07 -12.86
CA SER A 83 -17.29 -4.83 -13.34
C SER A 83 -17.99 -4.10 -12.21
N ALA A 84 -18.12 -2.78 -12.33
CA ALA A 84 -18.81 -1.94 -11.38
C ALA A 84 -19.56 -0.83 -12.12
N THR A 85 -20.81 -0.60 -11.73
CA THR A 85 -21.62 0.56 -12.09
C THR A 85 -21.90 1.38 -10.84
N SER A 86 -22.86 2.32 -10.86
CA SER A 86 -23.26 3.05 -9.65
C SER A 86 -24.11 2.21 -8.68
N ALA A 87 -24.73 1.12 -9.15
CA ALA A 87 -25.71 0.35 -8.39
C ALA A 87 -25.49 -1.17 -8.43
N ALA A 88 -24.46 -1.64 -9.13
CA ALA A 88 -24.20 -3.07 -9.28
C ALA A 88 -22.73 -3.39 -9.51
N ILE A 89 -22.32 -4.57 -9.05
CA ILE A 89 -21.02 -5.19 -9.37
C ILE A 89 -21.23 -6.58 -9.96
N THR A 90 -20.21 -7.07 -10.66
CA THR A 90 -20.12 -8.48 -11.04
C THR A 90 -18.87 -9.15 -10.47
N PHE A 91 -18.96 -10.46 -10.24
CA PHE A 91 -17.83 -11.31 -9.88
C PHE A 91 -18.00 -12.73 -10.45
N ALA A 92 -16.91 -13.48 -10.51
CA ALA A 92 -16.91 -14.83 -11.03
C ALA A 92 -17.67 -15.79 -10.10
N ALA A 93 -18.59 -16.58 -10.64
CA ALA A 93 -19.31 -17.64 -9.93
C ALA A 93 -19.28 -18.96 -10.74
N PRO A 94 -18.09 -19.46 -11.14
CA PRO A 94 -17.98 -20.66 -11.95
C PRO A 94 -18.56 -21.86 -11.21
N GLY A 95 -19.30 -22.71 -11.93
CA GLY A 95 -19.92 -23.91 -11.38
C GLY A 95 -21.11 -23.65 -10.45
N THR A 96 -21.55 -22.39 -10.27
CA THR A 96 -22.79 -22.08 -9.56
C THR A 96 -23.95 -22.06 -10.55
N VAL A 97 -25.08 -22.69 -10.18
CA VAL A 97 -26.28 -22.79 -11.02
C VAL A 97 -26.89 -21.41 -11.24
N ASP A 98 -27.34 -21.15 -12.46
CA ASP A 98 -28.02 -19.91 -12.82
C ASP A 98 -29.33 -19.73 -12.03
N GLY A 99 -29.58 -18.51 -11.59
CA GLY A 99 -30.74 -18.18 -10.77
C GLY A 99 -30.46 -17.13 -9.71
N ALA A 100 -31.51 -16.74 -9.00
CA ALA A 100 -31.42 -15.80 -7.88
C ALA A 100 -30.90 -16.51 -6.62
N ALA A 101 -29.90 -15.92 -5.98
CA ALA A 101 -29.47 -16.31 -4.65
C ALA A 101 -30.48 -15.83 -3.60
N SER A 102 -30.64 -16.62 -2.55
CA SER A 102 -31.51 -16.30 -1.40
C SER A 102 -30.70 -16.03 -0.13
N GLY A 103 -31.39 -15.59 0.93
CA GLY A 103 -30.78 -15.28 2.23
C GLY A 103 -30.67 -13.78 2.50
N THR A 104 -30.22 -13.44 3.72
CA THR A 104 -29.93 -12.05 4.11
C THR A 104 -28.50 -11.73 3.70
N ILE A 105 -28.34 -11.30 2.44
CA ILE A 105 -27.03 -11.11 1.83
C ILE A 105 -26.46 -9.76 2.25
N THR A 106 -25.26 -9.79 2.80
CA THR A 106 -24.50 -8.61 3.21
C THR A 106 -23.22 -8.49 2.39
N HIS A 107 -22.71 -7.26 2.29
CA HIS A 107 -21.47 -6.96 1.63
C HIS A 107 -20.63 -6.00 2.48
N LYS A 108 -19.31 -6.02 2.29
CA LYS A 108 -18.38 -4.96 2.70
C LYS A 108 -17.13 -5.00 1.82
N VAL A 109 -16.29 -3.97 1.84
CA VAL A 109 -14.93 -4.08 1.28
C VAL A 109 -14.15 -5.06 2.15
N ALA A 110 -13.49 -6.03 1.52
CA ALA A 110 -12.71 -7.05 2.23
C ALA A 110 -11.43 -6.44 2.85
N ALA A 111 -11.06 -6.93 4.03
CA ALA A 111 -9.79 -6.60 4.67
C ALA A 111 -8.62 -7.41 4.06
N ALA A 112 -7.40 -6.89 4.16
CA ALA A 112 -6.21 -7.51 3.59
C ALA A 112 -5.70 -8.78 4.31
N GLY A 113 -6.34 -9.19 5.42
CA GLY A 113 -6.01 -10.43 6.13
C GLY A 113 -4.92 -10.26 7.19
N TRP A 114 -4.85 -9.11 7.84
CA TRP A 114 -3.98 -8.87 8.99
C TRP A 114 -4.78 -8.95 10.29
N GLN A 115 -4.09 -9.08 11.42
CA GLN A 115 -4.68 -9.08 12.75
C GLN A 115 -4.19 -7.87 13.56
N GLU A 116 -5.10 -7.31 14.37
CA GLU A 116 -4.76 -6.40 15.46
C GLU A 116 -4.31 -7.22 16.68
N LEU A 117 -3.13 -6.93 17.19
CA LEU A 117 -2.64 -7.44 18.47
C LEU A 117 -2.96 -6.43 19.57
N PHE A 118 -3.24 -6.93 20.79
CA PHE A 118 -3.40 -6.11 21.99
C PHE A 118 -4.51 -5.05 21.89
N ALA A 119 -5.61 -5.39 21.22
CA ALA A 119 -6.71 -4.47 20.96
C ALA A 119 -7.19 -3.77 22.26
N GLY A 120 -7.29 -2.44 22.21
CA GLY A 120 -7.84 -1.63 23.30
C GLY A 120 -6.90 -1.38 24.49
N GLN A 121 -5.65 -1.86 24.47
CA GLN A 121 -4.71 -1.63 25.58
C GLN A 121 -4.21 -0.18 25.67
N LEU A 122 -4.10 0.53 24.53
CA LEU A 122 -3.76 1.96 24.49
C LEU A 122 -4.61 2.70 23.46
N ALA A 123 -5.12 3.87 23.85
CA ALA A 123 -5.87 4.73 22.96
C ALA A 123 -4.99 5.22 21.79
N ASN A 124 -5.52 5.15 20.57
CA ASN A 124 -4.84 5.59 19.34
C ASN A 124 -3.53 4.88 19.00
N VAL A 125 -3.23 3.75 19.66
CA VAL A 125 -2.10 2.88 19.28
C VAL A 125 -2.64 1.58 18.73
N ILE A 126 -1.98 1.03 17.71
CA ILE A 126 -2.33 -0.28 17.14
C ILE A 126 -1.07 -1.07 16.79
N ALA A 127 -1.10 -2.37 17.04
CA ALA A 127 -0.08 -3.31 16.59
C ALA A 127 -0.70 -4.26 15.56
N LEU A 128 -0.11 -4.33 14.37
CA LEU A 128 -0.63 -5.06 13.23
C LEU A 128 0.36 -6.13 12.77
N ARG A 129 -0.14 -7.33 12.47
CA ARG A 129 0.66 -8.43 11.94
C ARG A 129 -0.09 -9.16 10.83
N PRO A 130 0.58 -9.58 9.74
CA PRO A 130 0.06 -10.60 8.84
C PRO A 130 -0.49 -11.84 9.57
N THR A 131 -1.50 -12.50 9.02
CA THR A 131 -2.03 -13.76 9.58
C THR A 131 -1.48 -15.02 8.91
N VAL A 132 -0.97 -14.88 7.69
CA VAL A 132 -0.45 -16.01 6.92
C VAL A 132 0.86 -16.54 7.48
N VAL A 133 1.09 -17.85 7.32
CA VAL A 133 2.22 -18.57 7.91
C VAL A 133 3.54 -18.26 7.21
N GLU A 134 3.49 -17.81 5.96
CA GLU A 134 4.64 -17.43 5.16
C GLU A 134 5.20 -16.05 5.55
N ALA A 135 4.48 -15.28 6.37
CA ALA A 135 4.94 -13.99 6.84
C ALA A 135 6.10 -14.12 7.83
N SER A 136 7.04 -13.16 7.85
CA SER A 136 8.15 -13.13 8.82
C SER A 136 7.72 -13.12 10.29
N GLY A 137 6.47 -12.77 10.58
CA GLY A 137 5.92 -12.65 11.93
C GLY A 137 6.22 -11.31 12.61
N CYS A 138 6.98 -10.42 11.96
CA CYS A 138 7.24 -9.07 12.47
C CYS A 138 5.94 -8.27 12.64
N VAL A 139 5.90 -7.44 13.67
CA VAL A 139 4.74 -6.65 14.08
C VAL A 139 4.98 -5.18 13.76
N LEU A 140 4.04 -4.55 13.06
CA LEU A 140 4.02 -3.11 12.84
C LEU A 140 3.25 -2.43 13.98
N ARG A 141 3.92 -1.65 14.82
CA ARG A 141 3.30 -0.76 15.81
C ARG A 141 3.14 0.63 15.22
N ILE A 142 1.93 1.18 15.28
CA ILE A 142 1.59 2.56 14.93
C ILE A 142 1.09 3.27 16.19
N ASP A 143 1.82 4.29 16.60
CA ASP A 143 1.44 5.25 17.62
C ASP A 143 0.82 6.47 16.96
N ASP A 144 -0.51 6.50 16.93
CA ASP A 144 -1.28 7.56 16.28
C ASP A 144 -1.87 8.55 17.29
N THR A 145 -1.20 8.73 18.43
CA THR A 145 -1.57 9.70 19.47
C THR A 145 -1.33 11.15 19.02
N GLY A 146 -0.39 11.37 18.10
CA GLY A 146 -0.12 12.67 17.48
C GLY A 146 -1.20 13.11 16.48
N THR A 147 -1.26 14.41 16.19
CA THR A 147 -2.27 15.00 15.29
C THR A 147 -1.87 14.95 13.82
N THR A 148 -0.69 15.47 13.45
CA THR A 148 -0.25 15.59 12.04
C THR A 148 0.56 14.40 11.53
N ASN A 149 1.20 13.66 12.43
CA ASN A 149 2.00 12.47 12.15
C ASN A 149 1.64 11.34 13.10
N ALA A 150 1.83 10.11 12.65
CA ALA A 150 1.94 8.93 13.51
C ALA A 150 3.41 8.54 13.65
N ARG A 151 3.79 7.97 14.80
CA ARG A 151 5.09 7.30 14.99
C ARG A 151 4.92 5.83 14.66
N VAL A 152 5.83 5.26 13.88
CA VAL A 152 5.77 3.86 13.47
C VAL A 152 7.05 3.12 13.78
N ARG A 153 6.91 1.87 14.18
CA ARG A 153 8.03 0.99 14.51
C ARG A 153 7.64 -0.46 14.27
N GLY A 154 8.51 -1.19 13.59
CA GLY A 154 8.46 -2.65 13.52
C GLY A 154 9.10 -3.28 14.76
N TYR A 155 8.69 -4.49 15.07
CA TYR A 155 9.31 -5.35 16.08
C TYR A 155 9.34 -6.78 15.57
N GLU A 156 10.41 -7.53 15.85
CA GLU A 156 10.45 -8.97 15.54
C GLU A 156 9.38 -9.74 16.32
N ALA A 157 9.10 -9.31 17.56
CA ALA A 157 7.98 -9.79 18.34
C ALA A 157 7.54 -8.75 19.38
N MET A 158 6.28 -8.78 19.78
CA MET A 158 5.73 -7.95 20.85
C MET A 158 5.00 -8.84 21.87
N SER A 159 5.13 -8.50 23.16
CA SER A 159 4.43 -9.17 24.26
C SER A 159 3.21 -8.39 24.75
N ASP A 160 3.22 -7.08 24.56
CA ASP A 160 2.10 -6.16 24.81
C ASP A 160 2.26 -4.92 23.91
N ILE A 161 1.29 -4.01 23.92
CA ILE A 161 1.28 -2.82 23.04
C ILE A 161 2.44 -1.83 23.28
N SER A 162 3.13 -1.92 24.41
CA SER A 162 4.22 -1.04 24.85
C SER A 162 5.59 -1.75 24.88
N SER A 163 5.61 -3.08 24.80
CA SER A 163 6.82 -3.90 24.94
C SER A 163 7.05 -4.80 23.73
N GLY A 164 8.19 -4.63 23.08
CA GLY A 164 8.61 -5.47 21.96
C GLY A 164 10.12 -5.65 21.88
N VAL A 165 10.54 -6.71 21.19
CA VAL A 165 11.95 -7.07 20.98
C VAL A 165 12.33 -6.93 19.51
N GLY A 166 13.60 -6.69 19.24
CA GLY A 166 14.11 -6.44 17.88
C GLY A 166 13.43 -5.24 17.21
N PRO A 167 13.56 -4.01 17.75
CA PRO A 167 12.91 -2.83 17.18
C PRO A 167 13.50 -2.46 15.80
N ILE A 168 12.61 -2.04 14.90
CA ILE A 168 12.91 -1.71 13.50
C ILE A 168 12.25 -0.36 13.18
N PRO A 169 12.97 0.76 13.11
CA PRO A 169 14.41 0.94 13.36
C PRO A 169 14.81 0.88 14.84
N LEU A 170 16.12 0.79 15.08
CA LEU A 170 16.76 1.05 16.39
C LEU A 170 16.65 2.53 16.79
N ASP A 171 16.78 2.86 18.08
CA ASP A 171 16.77 4.26 18.52
C ASP A 171 17.97 5.06 17.99
N SER A 172 19.11 4.40 17.77
CA SER A 172 20.28 4.99 17.12
C SER A 172 20.08 5.28 15.64
N GLN A 173 19.07 4.67 15.01
CA GLN A 173 18.72 4.84 13.61
C GLN A 173 17.59 5.85 13.40
N ALA A 174 16.54 5.75 14.22
CA ALA A 174 15.48 6.75 14.36
C ALA A 174 14.88 6.63 15.77
N SER A 175 15.22 7.60 16.63
CA SER A 175 14.83 7.60 18.04
C SER A 175 13.30 7.57 18.20
N GLY A 176 12.77 6.51 18.82
CA GLY A 176 11.33 6.31 18.98
C GLY A 176 10.59 5.87 17.70
N GLY A 177 11.31 5.45 16.65
CA GLY A 177 10.73 5.01 15.38
C GLY A 177 10.74 6.06 14.27
N ALA A 178 10.08 5.75 13.16
CA ALA A 178 9.93 6.62 12.00
C ALA A 178 8.58 7.37 12.02
N TYR A 179 8.42 8.37 11.15
CA TYR A 179 7.18 9.14 11.01
C TYR A 179 6.42 8.72 9.75
N TRP A 180 5.12 8.48 9.91
CA TRP A 180 4.16 8.40 8.81
C TRP A 180 3.28 9.66 8.83
N PRO A 181 3.40 10.54 7.82
CA PRO A 181 2.66 11.79 7.77
C PRO A 181 1.18 11.55 7.46
N LYS A 182 0.30 12.32 8.12
CA LYS A 182 -1.16 12.23 7.96
C LYS A 182 -1.75 13.49 7.32
N SER A 183 -1.42 14.65 7.90
CA SER A 183 -1.97 15.95 7.51
C SER A 183 -0.95 17.04 7.81
N GLY A 184 -0.88 18.05 6.95
CA GLY A 184 -0.12 19.28 7.18
C GLY A 184 -0.74 20.23 8.20
N THR A 185 -1.91 19.90 8.75
CA THR A 185 -2.63 20.75 9.70
C THR A 185 -3.35 19.89 10.72
N ALA A 186 -3.28 20.26 11.99
CA ALA A 186 -3.93 19.57 13.11
C ALA A 186 -5.44 19.94 13.19
N ASN A 187 -6.24 19.45 12.24
CA ASN A 187 -7.67 19.71 12.16
C ASN A 187 -8.42 18.52 11.52
N SER A 188 -9.72 18.67 11.35
CA SER A 188 -10.60 17.67 10.72
C SER A 188 -10.62 17.69 9.19
N THR A 189 -9.77 18.49 8.53
CA THR A 189 -9.71 18.52 7.07
C THR A 189 -9.29 17.14 6.54
N ALA A 190 -10.13 16.57 5.67
CA ALA A 190 -9.88 15.28 5.05
C ALA A 190 -8.64 15.35 4.15
N ARG A 191 -7.79 14.31 4.24
CA ARG A 191 -6.58 14.16 3.43
C ARG A 191 -6.68 12.93 2.53
N PRO A 192 -6.30 13.06 1.24
CA PRO A 192 -6.29 11.93 0.33
C PRO A 192 -5.30 10.86 0.79
N TRP A 193 -5.73 9.60 0.68
CA TRP A 193 -4.91 8.44 0.97
C TRP A 193 -5.24 7.28 0.03
N LEU A 194 -4.27 6.40 -0.14
CA LEU A 194 -4.41 5.15 -0.87
C LEU A 194 -3.60 4.05 -0.15
N VAL A 195 -4.19 2.87 -0.02
CA VAL A 195 -3.54 1.68 0.53
C VAL A 195 -3.61 0.57 -0.51
N VAL A 196 -2.46 -0.03 -0.82
CA VAL A 196 -2.41 -1.28 -1.59
C VAL A 196 -1.72 -2.31 -0.73
N ALA A 197 -2.39 -3.41 -0.43
CA ALA A 197 -1.86 -4.42 0.47
C ALA A 197 -2.10 -5.81 -0.06
N ASP A 198 -1.29 -6.75 0.42
CA ASP A 198 -1.61 -8.15 0.42
C ASP A 198 -1.50 -8.70 1.85
N GLU A 199 -1.52 -10.01 1.96
CA GLU A 199 -1.47 -10.71 3.24
C GLU A 199 -0.10 -10.64 3.95
N ARG A 200 0.94 -10.01 3.37
CA ARG A 200 2.31 -9.94 3.92
C ARG A 200 2.95 -8.56 3.87
N GLY A 201 2.40 -7.59 3.13
CA GLY A 201 2.90 -6.22 3.07
C GLY A 201 1.86 -5.21 2.64
N LEU A 202 2.12 -3.93 2.95
CA LEU A 202 1.26 -2.81 2.61
C LEU A 202 2.08 -1.64 2.07
N PHE A 203 1.51 -0.97 1.06
CA PHE A 203 1.86 0.37 0.65
C PHE A 203 0.84 1.35 1.20
N LEU A 204 1.30 2.46 1.75
CA LEU A 204 0.50 3.60 2.19
C LEU A 204 0.96 4.84 1.44
N ALA A 205 0.09 5.40 0.61
CA ALA A 205 0.30 6.70 -0.02
C ALA A 205 -0.57 7.74 0.69
N VAL A 206 0.04 8.81 1.21
CA VAL A 206 -0.69 9.93 1.83
C VAL A 206 -0.29 11.25 1.18
N SER A 207 -1.27 12.12 0.96
CA SER A 207 -1.05 13.53 0.56
C SER A 207 -1.39 14.46 1.74
N PRO A 208 -0.40 14.83 2.58
CA PRO A 208 -0.66 15.61 3.79
C PRO A 208 -1.17 17.03 3.50
N GLN A 209 -0.87 17.58 2.32
CA GLN A 209 -1.33 18.91 1.88
C GLN A 209 -2.58 18.85 0.99
N GLY A 210 -3.07 17.66 0.63
CA GLY A 210 -4.33 17.49 -0.12
C GLY A 210 -4.22 17.58 -1.64
N GLY A 211 -3.02 17.70 -2.20
CA GLY A 211 -2.78 17.70 -3.65
C GLY A 211 -2.47 16.31 -4.24
N ASP A 212 -2.24 16.24 -5.55
CA ASP A 212 -1.82 15.02 -6.25
C ASP A 212 -0.29 14.79 -6.16
N SER A 213 0.20 14.74 -4.92
CA SER A 213 1.60 14.49 -4.56
C SER A 213 1.64 13.69 -3.26
N TYR A 214 1.95 12.40 -3.35
CA TYR A 214 1.88 11.49 -2.23
C TYR A 214 3.27 11.11 -1.69
N THR A 215 3.36 10.96 -0.38
CA THR A 215 4.45 10.20 0.25
C THR A 215 4.04 8.73 0.24
N LEU A 216 4.75 7.91 -0.54
CA LEU A 216 4.52 6.46 -0.63
C LEU A 216 5.42 5.71 0.36
N LEU A 217 4.82 4.96 1.26
CA LEU A 217 5.50 4.25 2.35
C LEU A 217 5.17 2.77 2.28
N TYR A 218 6.02 1.93 2.85
CA TYR A 218 5.89 0.49 2.89
C TYR A 218 6.16 -0.06 4.30
N ALA A 219 5.41 -1.11 4.65
CA ALA A 219 5.73 -2.02 5.74
C ALA A 219 5.36 -3.46 5.35
N GLY A 220 6.25 -4.41 5.58
CA GLY A 220 5.98 -5.82 5.28
C GLY A 220 7.18 -6.61 4.79
N ASP A 221 6.90 -7.85 4.37
CA ASP A 221 7.91 -8.73 3.80
C ASP A 221 8.31 -8.28 2.38
N ILE A 222 9.61 -8.20 2.12
CA ILE A 222 10.17 -7.91 0.81
C ILE A 222 10.15 -9.14 -0.09
N ALA A 223 10.39 -8.94 -1.38
CA ALA A 223 10.72 -10.03 -2.30
C ALA A 223 12.22 -10.31 -2.18
N SER A 224 12.58 -11.20 -1.25
CA SER A 224 13.98 -11.41 -0.86
C SER A 224 14.67 -12.33 -1.87
N PHE A 225 15.91 -12.02 -2.20
CA PHE A 225 16.73 -12.94 -3.00
C PHE A 225 17.26 -14.12 -2.19
N ARG A 226 17.21 -14.01 -0.86
CA ARG A 226 17.50 -15.13 0.03
C ARG A 226 16.23 -15.97 0.16
N SER A 227 16.29 -17.21 -0.35
CA SER A 227 15.22 -18.18 -0.16
C SER A 227 14.93 -18.38 1.32
N GLY A 228 13.66 -18.27 1.72
CA GLY A 228 13.22 -18.45 3.10
C GLY A 228 13.79 -17.42 4.08
N ASP A 229 13.96 -16.16 3.66
CA ASP A 229 14.52 -15.10 4.49
C ASP A 229 13.59 -14.69 5.65
N PRO A 230 13.85 -15.09 6.90
CA PRO A 230 12.95 -14.80 8.02
C PRO A 230 13.09 -13.35 8.50
N TYR A 231 14.13 -12.63 8.04
CA TYR A 231 14.40 -11.24 8.42
C TYR A 231 14.22 -10.28 7.24
N GLY A 232 13.57 -10.72 6.17
CA GLY A 232 13.21 -9.93 4.99
C GLY A 232 12.03 -9.00 5.23
N TRP A 233 11.86 -8.42 6.42
CA TRP A 233 10.79 -7.47 6.72
C TRP A 233 11.32 -6.05 6.74
N LEU A 234 10.67 -5.15 5.99
CA LEU A 234 11.08 -3.76 5.80
C LEU A 234 10.04 -2.80 6.40
N LEU A 235 10.52 -1.74 7.04
CA LEU A 235 9.74 -0.53 7.32
C LEU A 235 10.40 0.68 6.65
N THR A 236 9.61 1.46 5.92
CA THR A 236 10.02 2.77 5.45
C THR A 236 9.28 3.87 6.18
N GLY A 237 9.93 4.99 6.46
CA GLY A 237 9.32 6.14 7.13
C GLY A 237 10.25 7.34 7.17
N ASN A 238 9.68 8.50 7.47
CA ASN A 238 10.43 9.75 7.57
C ASN A 238 11.20 9.82 8.90
N LEU A 239 12.33 10.51 8.94
CA LEU A 239 13.15 10.62 10.17
C LEU A 239 12.77 11.81 11.04
N SER A 240 11.96 12.72 10.49
CA SER A 240 11.37 13.87 11.17
C SER A 240 9.98 14.15 10.62
N ASP A 241 9.31 15.18 11.13
CA ASP A 241 8.10 15.71 10.52
C ASP A 241 8.41 16.29 9.13
N GLN A 242 7.80 15.69 8.10
CA GLN A 242 7.92 16.11 6.71
C GLN A 242 6.53 16.32 6.07
N THR A 243 5.49 16.56 6.89
CA THR A 243 4.11 16.81 6.43
C THR A 243 3.96 18.06 5.56
N ALA A 244 4.91 18.98 5.63
CA ALA A 244 4.98 20.21 4.82
C ALA A 244 6.38 20.42 4.20
N SER A 245 7.16 19.34 4.02
CA SER A 245 8.50 19.45 3.44
C SER A 245 8.42 19.81 1.95
N SER A 246 9.22 20.80 1.53
CA SER A 246 9.53 21.08 0.12
C SER A 246 10.63 20.18 -0.44
N GLY A 247 11.42 19.58 0.46
CA GLY A 247 12.37 18.52 0.16
C GLY A 247 11.72 17.12 0.17
N VAL A 248 12.49 16.15 -0.28
CA VAL A 248 12.05 14.76 -0.46
C VAL A 248 11.83 14.09 0.89
N PRO A 249 10.67 13.44 1.16
CA PRO A 249 10.45 12.67 2.37
C PRO A 249 11.37 11.44 2.46
N ASP A 250 11.99 11.19 3.62
CA ASP A 250 13.05 10.16 3.77
C ASP A 250 12.53 8.76 3.45
N GLY A 251 11.30 8.46 3.84
CA GLY A 251 10.67 7.16 3.68
C GLY A 251 10.09 6.89 2.30
N CYS A 252 10.05 7.89 1.41
CA CYS A 252 9.26 7.78 0.19
C CYS A 252 9.84 6.72 -0.78
N CYS A 253 9.04 5.70 -1.09
CA CYS A 253 9.39 4.64 -2.03
C CYS A 253 9.34 5.09 -3.49
N GLY A 254 8.73 6.23 -3.81
CA GLY A 254 8.80 6.79 -5.16
C GLY A 254 10.15 7.45 -5.50
N TYR A 255 11.01 7.62 -4.50
CA TYR A 255 12.31 8.24 -4.65
C TYR A 255 13.40 7.19 -4.72
N SER A 256 14.30 7.34 -5.70
CA SER A 256 15.48 6.50 -5.83
C SER A 256 16.74 7.30 -5.55
N HIS A 257 17.68 6.73 -4.80
CA HIS A 257 18.89 7.43 -4.39
C HIS A 257 20.13 6.55 -4.54
N ARG A 258 21.19 7.10 -5.13
CA ARG A 258 22.53 6.47 -5.18
C ARG A 258 23.46 7.05 -4.10
N SER A 259 23.02 8.06 -3.37
CA SER A 259 23.71 8.60 -2.20
C SER A 259 23.29 7.89 -0.89
N ALA A 260 23.99 8.22 0.20
CA ALA A 260 23.65 7.73 1.53
C ALA A 260 22.37 8.41 2.04
N ARG A 261 21.30 7.61 2.24
CA ARG A 261 20.01 8.11 2.71
C ARG A 261 19.36 7.13 3.67
N GLY A 262 18.65 7.67 4.66
CA GLY A 262 17.88 6.89 5.64
C GLY A 262 16.42 6.67 5.23
N GLY A 263 15.61 6.23 6.19
CA GLY A 263 14.17 6.07 6.03
C GLY A 263 13.71 4.72 5.46
N ALA A 264 14.59 3.71 5.43
CA ALA A 264 14.26 2.31 5.11
C ALA A 264 15.10 1.38 6.00
N TYR A 265 14.42 0.47 6.72
CA TYR A 265 15.04 -0.37 7.74
C TYR A 265 14.54 -1.81 7.65
N LEU A 266 15.46 -2.75 7.57
CA LEU A 266 15.18 -4.19 7.57
C LEU A 266 15.32 -4.75 8.99
N ALA A 267 14.58 -5.83 9.28
CA ALA A 267 14.64 -6.52 10.57
C ALA A 267 16.06 -6.91 10.97
N ARG A 268 16.81 -7.55 10.06
CA ARG A 268 18.25 -7.89 10.24
C ARG A 268 18.98 -8.02 8.90
N ALA A 269 20.31 -8.20 8.99
CA ALA A 269 21.12 -8.70 7.89
C ALA A 269 20.64 -10.08 7.41
N HIS A 270 20.98 -10.45 6.18
CA HIS A 270 20.57 -11.71 5.55
C HIS A 270 21.16 -12.95 6.24
N THR A 271 22.24 -12.75 7.01
CA THR A 271 22.86 -13.77 7.86
C THR A 271 22.07 -14.05 9.14
N GLY A 272 21.08 -13.21 9.48
CA GLY A 272 20.30 -13.28 10.72
C GLY A 272 21.03 -12.77 11.97
N VAL A 273 22.29 -12.38 11.83
CA VAL A 273 23.11 -11.86 12.94
C VAL A 273 22.84 -10.37 13.13
N GLY A 274 22.83 -9.94 14.39
CA GLY A 274 22.74 -8.53 14.77
C GLY A 274 21.32 -8.04 14.94
N GLN A 275 21.10 -6.78 14.59
CA GLN A 275 19.87 -6.02 14.82
C GLN A 275 19.38 -5.39 13.52
N ALA A 276 18.37 -4.52 13.59
CA ALA A 276 17.86 -3.80 12.44
C ALA A 276 18.98 -3.04 11.71
N ILE A 277 18.93 -3.07 10.38
CA ILE A 277 19.90 -2.41 9.50
C ILE A 277 19.19 -1.46 8.56
N ALA A 278 19.86 -0.37 8.19
CA ALA A 278 19.39 0.51 7.13
C ALA A 278 19.49 -0.21 5.76
N ALA A 279 18.56 0.09 4.87
CA ALA A 279 18.56 -0.36 3.49
C ALA A 279 18.45 0.85 2.55
N GLN A 280 19.12 0.77 1.40
CA GLN A 280 18.92 1.72 0.32
C GLN A 280 17.83 1.23 -0.63
N ARG A 281 17.10 2.17 -1.25
CA ARG A 281 16.10 1.90 -2.28
C ARG A 281 16.58 2.48 -3.61
N ILE A 282 16.88 1.61 -4.57
CA ILE A 282 17.42 2.01 -5.86
C ILE A 282 16.57 1.35 -6.94
N GLY A 283 16.00 2.14 -7.85
CA GLY A 283 15.24 1.54 -8.94
C GLY A 283 16.19 0.92 -9.95
N SER A 284 15.86 -0.27 -10.42
CA SER A 284 16.67 -1.07 -11.37
C SER A 284 17.08 -0.32 -12.64
N HIS A 285 16.32 0.69 -13.03
CA HIS A 285 16.60 1.53 -14.20
C HIS A 285 16.96 2.97 -13.86
N HIS A 286 17.30 3.26 -12.60
CA HIS A 286 17.84 4.57 -12.19
C HIS A 286 19.27 4.74 -12.73
N THR A 287 19.35 5.03 -14.03
CA THR A 287 20.57 5.06 -14.85
C THR A 287 20.87 6.44 -15.42
N GLY A 288 20.02 7.42 -15.11
CA GLY A 288 20.20 8.81 -15.50
C GLY A 288 21.23 9.55 -14.64
N THR A 289 21.46 10.81 -14.99
CA THR A 289 22.55 11.64 -14.45
C THR A 289 22.32 12.10 -13.00
N ALA A 290 21.08 12.20 -12.56
CA ALA A 290 20.79 12.60 -11.19
C ALA A 290 21.17 11.48 -10.22
N ALA A 291 21.93 11.79 -9.17
CA ALA A 291 22.30 10.80 -8.16
C ALA A 291 21.07 10.34 -7.37
N ASP A 292 20.16 11.27 -7.10
CA ASP A 292 18.95 11.05 -6.32
C ASP A 292 17.78 11.80 -6.97
N VAL A 293 16.68 11.10 -7.24
CA VAL A 293 15.57 11.63 -8.04
C VAL A 293 14.32 10.77 -7.91
N TYR A 294 13.15 11.38 -8.10
CA TYR A 294 11.88 10.65 -8.19
C TYR A 294 11.80 9.82 -9.46
N ALA A 295 11.18 8.66 -9.37
CA ALA A 295 10.85 7.86 -10.55
C ALA A 295 9.90 8.64 -11.44
N GLY A 296 10.13 8.63 -12.76
CA GLY A 296 9.23 9.30 -13.69
C GLY A 296 9.46 10.79 -13.84
N THR A 297 10.61 11.32 -13.43
CA THR A 297 11.04 12.70 -13.72
C THR A 297 12.35 12.71 -14.51
N ALA A 298 12.65 13.82 -15.17
CA ALA A 298 13.93 14.05 -15.84
C ALA A 298 15.13 13.74 -14.92
N GLY A 299 16.13 13.06 -15.47
CA GLY A 299 17.35 12.66 -14.75
C GLY A 299 17.29 11.29 -14.07
N TYR A 300 16.11 10.66 -13.94
CA TYR A 300 15.96 9.29 -13.41
C TYR A 300 16.51 8.23 -14.38
N GLY A 301 16.07 8.28 -15.62
CA GLY A 301 16.47 7.35 -16.67
C GLY A 301 16.52 8.06 -18.01
N TRP A 302 16.50 7.26 -19.08
CA TRP A 302 16.64 7.77 -20.43
C TRP A 302 15.28 7.98 -21.08
N GLY A 303 15.16 9.10 -21.80
CA GLY A 303 13.99 9.41 -22.63
C GLY A 303 12.79 9.94 -21.86
N SER A 304 11.75 10.26 -22.63
CA SER A 304 10.47 10.75 -22.16
C SER A 304 9.37 9.75 -22.52
N TYR A 305 8.29 9.73 -21.75
CA TYR A 305 7.10 8.96 -22.07
C TYR A 305 6.28 9.71 -23.15
N PRO A 306 5.74 9.00 -24.16
CA PRO A 306 5.88 7.57 -24.41
C PRO A 306 7.24 7.21 -25.03
N ASN A 307 7.71 5.96 -24.83
CA ASN A 307 8.94 5.48 -25.47
C ASN A 307 8.79 5.51 -26.99
N GLY A 308 9.65 6.26 -27.70
CA GLY A 308 9.51 6.48 -29.14
C GLY A 308 9.34 5.21 -29.99
N PRO A 309 10.17 4.17 -29.82
CA PRO A 309 10.10 2.95 -30.64
C PRO A 309 8.84 2.10 -30.50
N ASN A 310 8.22 2.02 -29.32
CA ASN A 310 7.06 1.12 -29.08
C ASN A 310 5.85 1.84 -28.46
N ASN A 311 5.90 3.17 -28.34
CA ASN A 311 4.90 4.01 -27.69
C ASN A 311 4.55 3.59 -26.24
N GLY A 312 5.44 2.81 -25.59
CA GLY A 312 5.15 2.14 -24.33
C GLY A 312 5.60 2.90 -23.08
N LEU A 313 5.01 2.53 -21.94
CA LEU A 313 5.54 2.82 -20.62
C LEU A 313 6.54 1.72 -20.24
N MET A 314 7.81 2.08 -20.06
CA MET A 314 8.83 1.14 -19.62
C MET A 314 8.97 1.29 -18.10
N ALA A 315 8.94 0.18 -17.37
CA ALA A 315 9.08 0.22 -15.92
C ALA A 315 9.93 -0.95 -15.42
N GLY A 316 10.67 -0.70 -14.34
CA GLY A 316 11.48 -1.69 -13.65
C GLY A 316 11.17 -1.70 -12.15
N ARG A 317 11.70 -2.69 -11.45
CA ARG A 317 11.44 -2.87 -10.01
C ARG A 317 12.23 -1.89 -9.15
N LEU A 318 11.75 -1.64 -7.93
CA LEU A 318 12.51 -0.97 -6.89
C LEU A 318 13.29 -1.99 -6.06
N GLU A 319 14.62 -1.92 -6.13
CA GLU A 319 15.55 -2.84 -5.48
C GLU A 319 15.99 -2.30 -4.12
N LEU A 320 16.30 -3.23 -3.22
CA LEU A 320 16.77 -2.95 -1.87
C LEU A 320 18.23 -3.38 -1.73
N PHE A 321 19.07 -2.47 -1.26
CA PHE A 321 20.50 -2.72 -1.07
C PHE A 321 20.89 -2.59 0.40
N THR A 322 21.78 -3.47 0.83
CA THR A 322 22.44 -3.44 2.14
C THR A 322 23.95 -3.62 1.94
N LEU A 323 24.53 -4.77 2.30
CA LEU A 323 25.89 -5.17 1.91
C LEU A 323 25.96 -5.70 0.46
N GLY A 324 24.79 -5.81 -0.19
CA GLY A 324 24.56 -6.23 -1.55
C GLY A 324 23.06 -6.11 -1.84
N MET A 325 22.64 -6.51 -3.04
CA MET A 325 21.21 -6.53 -3.38
C MET A 325 20.49 -7.56 -2.49
N ARG A 326 19.56 -7.10 -1.65
CA ARG A 326 18.83 -7.93 -0.69
C ARG A 326 17.53 -8.48 -1.28
N GLY A 327 16.92 -7.74 -2.20
CA GLY A 327 15.63 -8.08 -2.78
C GLY A 327 14.96 -6.86 -3.38
N MET A 328 13.64 -6.91 -3.50
CA MET A 328 12.83 -5.85 -4.11
C MET A 328 11.60 -5.53 -3.26
N LEU A 329 11.05 -4.32 -3.44
CA LEU A 329 9.72 -3.98 -2.93
C LEU A 329 8.66 -4.68 -3.80
N PRO A 330 7.87 -5.63 -3.25
CA PRO A 330 6.94 -6.43 -4.05
C PRO A 330 5.90 -5.56 -4.75
N GLY A 331 5.66 -5.80 -6.03
CA GLY A 331 4.62 -5.12 -6.80
C GLY A 331 4.90 -3.66 -7.20
N LEU A 332 5.93 -3.01 -6.66
CA LEU A 332 6.27 -1.61 -6.97
C LEU A 332 7.22 -1.50 -8.17
N LEU A 333 6.85 -0.65 -9.11
CA LEU A 333 7.57 -0.37 -10.34
C LEU A 333 7.87 1.12 -10.48
N HIS A 334 9.09 1.43 -10.89
CA HIS A 334 9.55 2.76 -11.27
C HIS A 334 9.57 2.86 -12.80
N PRO A 335 8.95 3.88 -13.41
CA PRO A 335 9.11 4.11 -14.83
C PRO A 335 10.55 4.52 -15.16
N VAL A 336 11.02 4.09 -16.33
CA VAL A 336 12.34 4.46 -16.85
C VAL A 336 12.33 5.90 -17.38
N GLN A 337 11.26 6.26 -18.09
CA GLN A 337 11.15 7.55 -18.76
C GLN A 337 10.66 8.65 -17.82
N ASP A 338 10.90 9.91 -18.19
CA ASP A 338 10.15 11.03 -17.63
C ASP A 338 8.68 10.95 -18.05
N VAL A 339 7.78 10.79 -17.07
CA VAL A 339 6.32 10.68 -17.28
C VAL A 339 5.63 12.03 -17.08
N GLY A 340 6.30 13.01 -16.48
CA GLY A 340 5.76 14.33 -16.19
C GLY A 340 4.38 14.28 -15.54
N ASN A 341 3.40 14.91 -16.20
CA ASN A 341 2.00 14.96 -15.76
C ASN A 341 1.07 14.08 -16.62
N ALA A 342 1.61 13.14 -17.39
CA ALA A 342 0.82 12.29 -18.27
C ALA A 342 -0.12 11.34 -17.49
N MET A 343 0.19 11.06 -16.23
CA MET A 343 -0.56 10.15 -15.37
C MET A 343 -0.88 10.84 -14.02
N ALA A 344 -2.15 10.75 -13.63
CA ALA A 344 -2.63 11.16 -12.31
C ALA A 344 -2.69 9.96 -11.36
N THR A 345 -2.68 10.20 -10.05
CA THR A 345 -2.91 9.11 -9.08
C THR A 345 -4.27 8.47 -9.31
N GLY A 346 -4.33 7.14 -9.29
CA GLY A 346 -5.56 6.39 -9.58
C GLY A 346 -5.71 5.96 -11.04
N SER A 347 -4.84 6.43 -11.95
CA SER A 347 -4.85 5.96 -13.34
C SER A 347 -4.52 4.47 -13.39
N ILE A 348 -5.26 3.72 -14.22
CA ILE A 348 -5.10 2.28 -14.38
C ILE A 348 -4.50 1.99 -15.75
N ILE A 349 -3.41 1.23 -15.78
CA ILE A 349 -2.67 0.86 -16.98
C ILE A 349 -2.70 -0.66 -17.11
N ALA A 350 -3.12 -1.16 -18.27
CA ALA A 350 -3.00 -2.57 -18.60
C ALA A 350 -1.54 -2.89 -18.94
N GLY A 351 -0.97 -3.88 -18.27
CA GLY A 351 0.38 -4.34 -18.54
C GLY A 351 0.45 -5.11 -19.87
N THR A 352 1.55 -4.89 -20.59
CA THR A 352 1.90 -5.61 -21.82
C THR A 352 3.21 -6.37 -21.63
N ASP A 353 3.56 -7.23 -22.58
CA ASP A 353 4.84 -7.96 -22.60
C ASP A 353 5.11 -8.71 -21.28
N ALA A 354 6.21 -8.37 -20.57
CA ALA A 354 6.56 -8.97 -19.29
C ALA A 354 5.51 -8.75 -18.18
N TYR A 355 4.60 -7.80 -18.38
CA TYR A 355 3.47 -7.49 -17.50
C TYR A 355 2.12 -7.87 -18.11
N ALA A 356 2.08 -8.68 -19.18
CA ALA A 356 0.82 -9.13 -19.78
C ALA A 356 -0.12 -9.76 -18.73
N GLY A 357 -1.37 -9.31 -18.72
CA GLY A 357 -2.38 -9.75 -17.74
C GLY A 357 -2.26 -9.09 -16.37
N ARG A 358 -1.28 -8.20 -16.15
CA ARG A 358 -1.20 -7.35 -14.95
C ARG A 358 -1.94 -6.04 -15.17
N VAL A 359 -2.35 -5.46 -14.06
CA VAL A 359 -3.00 -4.14 -13.98
C VAL A 359 -2.16 -3.29 -13.05
N LEU A 360 -1.70 -2.15 -13.54
CA LEU A 360 -0.82 -1.24 -12.83
C LEU A 360 -1.58 0.02 -12.42
N LEU A 361 -1.49 0.37 -11.14
CA LEU A 361 -2.04 1.58 -10.57
C LEU A 361 -0.96 2.66 -10.50
N ALA A 362 -1.18 3.80 -11.16
CA ALA A 362 -0.31 4.96 -11.05
C ALA A 362 -0.51 5.68 -9.71
N VAL A 363 0.60 6.07 -9.08
CA VAL A 363 0.64 6.90 -7.87
C VAL A 363 1.65 8.01 -8.07
N ARG A 364 1.20 9.27 -8.04
CA ARG A 364 2.11 10.42 -8.09
C ARG A 364 2.81 10.57 -6.75
N THR A 365 4.13 10.56 -6.77
CA THR A 365 4.96 10.67 -5.57
C THR A 365 5.81 11.91 -5.59
N GLY A 366 5.83 12.65 -4.51
CA GLY A 366 6.57 13.91 -4.44
C GLY A 366 6.69 14.45 -3.02
N PRO A 367 7.33 15.61 -2.86
CA PRO A 367 7.32 16.35 -1.61
C PRO A 367 5.89 16.77 -1.26
N ALA A 368 5.63 16.95 0.04
CA ALA A 368 4.30 17.27 0.53
C ALA A 368 3.92 18.73 0.22
N ALA A 369 4.87 19.66 0.31
CA ALA A 369 4.61 21.08 0.06
C ALA A 369 4.38 21.37 -1.44
N ALA A 370 3.49 22.32 -1.71
CA ALA A 370 3.30 22.87 -3.05
C ALA A 370 4.59 23.55 -3.54
N GLY A 371 4.92 23.37 -4.82
CA GLY A 371 6.11 23.98 -5.43
C GLY A 371 7.46 23.42 -4.95
N GLY A 372 7.46 22.25 -4.29
CA GLY A 372 8.69 21.51 -4.01
C GLY A 372 9.35 20.94 -5.26
N VAL A 373 10.37 20.09 -5.07
CA VAL A 373 10.97 19.33 -6.18
C VAL A 373 9.90 18.58 -6.99
N SER A 374 10.15 18.41 -8.30
CA SER A 374 9.18 17.79 -9.22
C SER A 374 8.69 16.43 -8.72
N SER A 375 7.37 16.29 -8.59
CA SER A 375 6.74 15.00 -8.30
C SER A 375 6.90 14.05 -9.47
N GLY A 376 7.29 12.82 -9.18
CA GLY A 376 7.31 11.72 -10.12
C GLY A 376 6.06 10.87 -10.07
N THR A 377 6.11 9.71 -10.72
CA THR A 377 5.04 8.71 -10.72
C THR A 377 5.63 7.33 -10.59
N VAL A 378 5.03 6.50 -9.75
CA VAL A 378 5.32 5.06 -9.66
C VAL A 378 4.08 4.24 -9.98
N PHE A 379 4.27 2.95 -10.21
CA PHE A 379 3.22 2.03 -10.59
C PHE A 379 3.21 0.83 -9.63
N ILE A 380 2.02 0.47 -9.13
CA ILE A 380 1.86 -0.68 -8.24
C ILE A 380 1.01 -1.74 -8.96
N ASP A 381 1.49 -2.99 -9.04
CA ASP A 381 0.70 -4.12 -9.54
C ASP A 381 -0.46 -4.45 -8.60
N THR A 382 -1.70 -4.30 -9.07
CA THR A 382 -2.93 -4.58 -8.31
C THR A 382 -3.55 -5.95 -8.66
N THR A 383 -2.90 -6.70 -9.55
CA THR A 383 -3.31 -8.06 -9.93
C THR A 383 -2.72 -9.09 -8.97
N GLY A 384 -1.39 -9.05 -8.79
CA GLY A 384 -0.66 -10.04 -8.01
C GLY A 384 -0.84 -11.49 -8.49
N PRO A 385 -0.52 -12.49 -7.65
CA PRO A 385 0.20 -12.32 -6.39
C PRO A 385 1.55 -11.63 -6.63
N TRP A 386 2.03 -10.88 -5.64
CA TRP A 386 3.37 -10.34 -5.68
C TRP A 386 4.38 -11.46 -5.43
N GLY A 387 5.33 -11.65 -6.35
CA GLY A 387 6.40 -12.61 -6.15
C GLY A 387 7.26 -12.21 -4.97
N ARG A 388 7.61 -13.17 -4.10
CA ARG A 388 8.47 -12.98 -2.93
C ARG A 388 9.56 -14.00 -2.83
#